data_AF-C7C1Y7-F1
#
_entry.id   AF-C7C1Y7-F1
#
_cell.length_a   1.000
_cell.length_b   1.000
_cell.length_c   1.000
_cell.angle_alpha   90.00
_cell.angle_beta   90.00
_cell.angle_gamma   90.00
#
_symmetry.space_group_name_H-M   'P 1'
#
loop_
_entity.id
_entity.type
_entity.pdbx_description
1 polymer ?
#
loop_
_entity_poly.entity_id
_entity_poly.type
_entity_poly.pdbx_seq_one_letter_code
_entity_poly.pdbx_strand_id
1 'polypeptide(L)'
;MPFWADNEEAWFCYAEAETRDHGVTYSRVQFLAVVRSLLRELNRYVTPFISSPDCLGPYEQLKKSILKRGDLSDRQRLDESFHTIELGSGLKTEMLSSMKEVIGQRTFDEGLFRQLFLSKLPQQVQAVLVTFNNNPVDELASSVDRILEITRTRHNEVYSVTEKPLETENKITKLCNTLSCFLDLHEQRRPSNPRRRSLSSKRSSLRPRRRENPHWCWYHNTYGKDSKKCRDPCCFSSHKLTVDASGNYPAGTR
;
A
#
# COMPACT_ATOMS: atom_id res chain seq x y z
N MET A 1 14.46 1.93 47.25
CA MET A 1 14.40 2.74 46.01
C MET A 1 13.07 2.47 45.28
N PRO A 2 12.31 3.48 44.80
CA PRO A 2 11.08 3.25 44.01
C PRO A 2 11.42 2.70 42.61
N PHE A 3 10.52 1.90 42.03
CA PHE A 3 10.70 1.34 40.68
C PHE A 3 10.55 2.39 39.57
N TRP A 4 11.45 2.37 38.58
CA TRP A 4 11.42 3.26 37.43
C TRP A 4 10.85 2.56 36.19
N ALA A 5 9.55 2.76 35.92
CA ALA A 5 8.91 2.18 34.75
C ALA A 5 9.46 2.73 33.42
N ASP A 6 10.02 3.95 33.45
CA ASP A 6 10.60 4.60 32.28
C ASP A 6 12.00 4.07 31.93
N ASN A 7 12.72 3.46 32.88
CA ASN A 7 14.02 2.84 32.62
C ASN A 7 14.24 1.66 33.59
N GLU A 8 13.61 0.53 33.25
CA GLU A 8 13.63 -0.69 34.06
C GLU A 8 15.05 -1.26 34.17
N GLU A 9 15.85 -1.17 33.11
CA GLU A 9 17.22 -1.68 33.06
C GLU A 9 18.15 -0.90 33.99
N ALA A 10 18.14 0.43 33.91
CA ALA A 10 18.91 1.25 34.83
C ALA A 10 18.50 1.01 36.28
N TRP A 11 17.20 0.88 36.54
CA TRP A 11 16.70 0.57 37.88
C TRP A 11 17.28 -0.74 38.42
N PHE A 12 17.29 -1.81 37.62
CA PHE A 12 17.88 -3.09 38.02
C PHE A 12 19.39 -2.96 38.30
N CYS A 13 20.13 -2.20 37.49
CA CYS A 13 21.55 -1.94 37.74
C CYS A 13 21.79 -1.24 39.09
N TYR A 14 20.98 -0.23 39.42
CA TYR A 14 21.06 0.45 40.72
C TYR A 14 20.65 -0.46 41.89
N ALA A 15 19.56 -1.21 41.75
CA ALA A 15 19.12 -2.15 42.77
C ALA A 15 20.17 -3.25 43.02
N GLU A 16 20.85 -3.73 41.97
CA GLU A 16 21.95 -4.69 42.09
C GLU A 16 23.16 -4.08 42.81
N ALA A 17 23.53 -2.83 42.48
CA ALA A 17 24.61 -2.13 43.16
C ALA A 17 24.29 -1.95 44.66
N GLU A 18 23.07 -1.54 45.00
CA GLU A 18 22.61 -1.39 46.39
C GLU A 18 22.63 -2.73 47.13
N THR A 19 22.12 -3.81 46.53
CA THR A 19 22.12 -5.14 47.17
C THR A 19 23.53 -5.72 47.35
N ARG A 20 24.47 -5.42 46.44
CA ARG A 20 25.89 -5.79 46.57
C ARG A 20 26.55 -5.04 47.72
N ASP A 21 26.27 -3.75 47.88
CA ASP A 21 26.82 -2.93 48.97
C ASP A 21 26.38 -3.43 50.35
N HIS A 22 25.15 -3.95 50.45
CA HIS A 22 24.60 -4.55 51.68
C HIS A 22 25.03 -6.02 51.90
N GLY A 23 25.92 -6.58 51.08
CA GLY A 23 26.44 -7.95 51.26
C GLY A 23 25.43 -9.07 50.99
N VAL A 24 24.35 -8.79 50.25
CA VAL A 24 23.31 -9.78 49.96
C VAL A 24 23.82 -10.82 48.96
N THR A 25 24.14 -12.02 49.45
CA THR A 25 24.65 -13.14 48.64
C THR A 25 23.56 -14.12 48.21
N TYR A 26 22.41 -14.13 48.90
CA TYR A 26 21.32 -15.07 48.62
C TYR A 26 20.31 -14.48 47.62
N SER A 27 20.17 -15.15 46.47
CA SER A 27 19.23 -14.77 45.40
C SER A 27 17.77 -14.58 45.88
N ARG A 28 17.35 -15.32 46.92
CA ARG A 28 16.01 -15.19 47.53
C ARG A 28 15.83 -13.85 48.27
N VAL A 29 16.86 -13.36 48.96
CA VAL A 29 16.81 -12.08 49.68
C VAL A 29 16.80 -10.92 48.69
N GLN A 30 17.63 -11.01 47.65
CA GLN A 30 17.65 -10.05 46.53
C GLN A 30 16.30 -9.99 45.81
N PHE A 31 15.71 -11.16 45.51
CA PHE A 31 14.36 -11.27 44.94
C PHE A 31 13.31 -10.58 45.81
N LEU A 32 13.29 -10.84 47.13
CA LEU A 32 12.33 -10.22 48.04
C LEU A 32 12.52 -8.69 48.13
N ALA A 33 13.76 -8.21 48.14
CA ALA A 33 14.06 -6.77 48.17
C ALA A 33 13.54 -6.05 46.92
N VAL A 34 13.74 -6.67 45.74
CA VAL A 34 13.21 -6.18 44.47
C VAL A 34 11.69 -6.20 44.46
N VAL A 35 11.06 -7.32 44.84
CA VAL A 35 9.60 -7.48 44.86
C VAL A 35 8.91 -6.41 45.72
N ARG A 36 9.52 -6.01 46.84
CA ARG A 36 8.99 -4.93 47.70
C ARG A 36 8.97 -3.56 47.03
N SER A 37 9.82 -3.36 46.03
CA SER A 37 9.97 -2.10 45.33
C SER A 37 9.22 -2.05 43.99
N LEU A 38 8.79 -3.22 43.46
CA LEU A 38 8.07 -3.33 42.20
C LEU A 38 6.64 -2.77 42.27
N LEU A 39 6.16 -2.28 41.12
CA LEU A 39 4.77 -1.84 40.94
C LEU A 39 3.80 -3.03 40.98
N ARG A 40 2.57 -2.79 41.47
CA ARG A 40 1.52 -3.83 41.59
C ARG A 40 1.22 -4.53 40.26
N GLU A 41 1.32 -3.81 39.15
CA GLU A 41 1.11 -4.34 37.79
C GLU A 41 2.10 -5.45 37.41
N LEU A 42 3.27 -5.47 38.05
CA LEU A 42 4.30 -6.46 37.84
C LEU A 42 4.10 -7.74 38.65
N ASN A 43 3.14 -7.76 39.59
CA ASN A 43 2.92 -8.91 40.47
C ASN A 43 2.59 -10.19 39.71
N ARG A 44 1.96 -10.11 38.53
CA ARG A 44 1.69 -11.28 37.68
C ARG A 44 2.97 -12.05 37.31
N TYR A 45 4.11 -11.37 37.20
CA TYR A 45 5.41 -11.98 36.92
C TYR A 45 6.08 -12.51 38.18
N VAL A 46 5.67 -12.05 39.37
CA VAL A 46 6.22 -12.44 40.66
C VAL A 46 5.54 -13.70 41.21
N THR A 47 4.23 -13.86 40.99
CA THR A 47 3.41 -14.97 41.50
C THR A 47 4.02 -16.36 41.28
N PRO A 48 4.58 -16.70 40.10
CA PRO A 48 5.19 -18.01 39.86
C PRO A 48 6.39 -18.30 40.77
N PHE A 49 7.18 -17.28 41.10
CA PHE A 49 8.40 -17.41 41.90
C PHE A 49 8.14 -17.42 43.41
N ILE A 50 7.03 -16.82 43.85
CA ILE A 50 6.57 -16.94 45.24
C ILE A 50 5.99 -18.33 45.48
N SER A 51 5.20 -18.84 44.53
CA SER A 51 4.49 -20.12 44.64
C SER A 51 5.41 -21.34 44.49
N SER A 52 6.54 -21.18 43.81
CA SER A 52 7.57 -22.22 43.64
C SER A 52 8.81 -21.89 44.48
N PRO A 53 8.98 -22.50 45.67
CA PRO A 53 10.14 -22.26 46.52
C PRO A 53 11.46 -22.83 45.95
N ASP A 54 11.37 -23.82 45.05
CA ASP A 54 12.53 -24.53 44.48
C ASP A 54 13.10 -23.86 43.22
N CYS A 55 12.59 -22.67 42.85
CA CYS A 55 13.09 -21.94 41.69
C CYS A 55 14.56 -21.54 41.90
N LEU A 56 15.46 -22.07 41.07
CA LEU A 56 16.86 -21.65 41.02
C LEU A 56 16.96 -20.26 40.35
N GLY A 57 17.53 -19.30 41.07
CA GLY A 57 17.72 -17.93 40.59
C GLY A 57 16.41 -17.17 40.33
N PRO A 58 15.50 -17.06 41.32
CA PRO A 58 14.20 -16.38 41.12
C PRO A 58 14.37 -14.91 40.75
N TYR A 59 15.44 -14.27 41.21
CA TYR A 59 15.81 -12.91 40.84
C TYR A 59 16.11 -12.77 39.34
N GLU A 60 17.00 -13.60 38.79
CA GLU A 60 17.41 -13.55 37.38
C GLU A 60 16.23 -13.81 36.44
N GLN A 61 15.39 -14.78 36.78
CA GLN A 61 14.20 -15.10 35.99
C GLN A 61 13.15 -13.98 36.04
N LEU A 62 12.97 -13.34 37.20
CA LEU A 62 12.10 -12.18 37.35
C LEU A 62 12.63 -10.98 36.55
N LYS A 63 13.92 -10.63 36.70
CA LYS A 63 14.59 -9.56 35.96
C LYS A 63 14.40 -9.76 34.45
N LYS A 64 14.70 -10.96 33.95
CA LYS A 64 14.52 -11.31 32.53
C LYS A 64 13.07 -11.15 32.06
N SER A 65 12.10 -11.53 32.89
CA SER A 65 10.67 -11.43 32.54
C SER A 65 10.18 -10.00 32.49
N ILE A 66 10.66 -9.14 33.40
CA ILE A 66 10.32 -7.71 33.43
C ILE A 66 10.95 -6.99 32.23
N LEU A 67 12.26 -7.16 32.01
CA LEU A 67 12.95 -6.54 30.88
C LEU A 67 12.34 -6.95 29.53
N LYS A 68 12.00 -8.23 29.35
CA LYS A 68 11.33 -8.72 28.13
C LYS A 68 9.98 -8.04 27.86
N ARG A 69 9.25 -7.64 28.91
CA ARG A 69 8.01 -6.88 28.76
C ARG A 69 8.31 -5.46 28.26
N GLY A 70 9.33 -4.83 28.82
CA GLY A 70 9.84 -3.53 28.35
C GLY A 70 10.10 -3.58 26.84
N ASP A 71 10.86 -4.58 26.37
CA ASP A 71 11.19 -4.76 24.95
C ASP A 71 9.96 -4.88 24.05
N LEU A 72 8.94 -5.64 24.48
CA LEU A 72 7.70 -5.82 23.73
C LEU A 72 6.90 -4.51 23.65
N SER A 73 6.82 -3.78 24.77
CA SER A 73 6.16 -2.48 24.82
C SER A 73 6.90 -1.45 23.95
N ASP A 74 8.22 -1.44 23.98
CA ASP A 74 9.03 -0.51 23.19
C ASP A 74 8.91 -0.82 21.70
N ARG A 75 8.86 -2.10 21.32
CA ARG A 75 8.57 -2.51 19.94
C ARG A 75 7.19 -2.04 19.47
N GLN A 76 6.17 -2.13 20.33
CA GLN A 76 4.82 -1.62 20.02
C GLN A 76 4.81 -0.10 19.84
N ARG A 77 5.43 0.64 20.76
CA ARG A 77 5.55 2.11 20.68
C ARG A 77 6.32 2.56 19.44
N LEU A 78 7.37 1.82 19.08
CA LEU A 78 8.11 2.05 17.83
C LEU A 78 7.19 1.82 16.62
N ASP A 79 6.43 0.71 16.59
CA ASP A 79 5.49 0.41 15.51
C ASP A 79 4.44 1.52 15.31
N GLU A 80 3.89 2.05 16.41
CA GLU A 80 2.96 3.18 16.42
C GLU A 80 3.61 4.48 15.91
N SER A 81 4.87 4.74 16.28
CA SER A 81 5.62 5.91 15.79
C SER A 81 5.79 5.88 14.27
N PHE A 82 6.05 4.69 13.70
CA PHE A 82 6.19 4.52 12.26
C PHE A 82 4.87 4.77 11.51
N HIS A 83 3.75 4.29 12.04
CA HIS A 83 2.45 4.53 11.42
C HIS A 83 2.09 6.01 11.38
N THR A 84 2.49 6.78 12.39
CA THR A 84 2.28 8.23 12.41
C THR A 84 3.14 8.94 11.36
N ILE A 85 4.36 8.45 11.14
CA ILE A 85 5.32 9.06 10.21
C ILE A 85 5.02 8.66 8.75
N GLU A 86 4.50 7.47 8.47
CA GLU A 86 4.04 7.09 7.11
C GLU A 86 2.95 8.03 6.56
N LEU A 87 2.19 8.69 7.45
CA LEU A 87 1.15 9.65 7.10
C LEU A 87 1.69 11.07 6.85
N GLY A 88 2.90 11.38 7.36
CA GLY A 88 3.58 12.64 7.14
C GLY A 88 4.65 12.46 6.06
N SER A 89 4.62 13.26 5.00
CA SER A 89 5.59 13.24 3.89
C SER A 89 7.04 13.63 4.26
N GLY A 90 7.45 13.46 5.52
CA GLY A 90 8.73 13.85 6.10
C GLY A 90 9.86 12.86 5.82
N LEU A 91 11.09 13.37 5.86
CA LEU A 91 12.34 12.64 5.60
C LEU A 91 12.54 11.50 6.61
N LYS A 92 13.20 10.41 6.20
CA LYS A 92 13.39 9.22 7.06
C LYS A 92 14.44 9.45 8.15
N THR A 93 15.14 10.58 8.13
CA THR A 93 15.89 11.13 9.27
C THR A 93 14.98 11.55 10.43
N GLU A 94 13.79 12.11 10.16
CA GLU A 94 12.79 12.39 11.21
C GLU A 94 12.25 11.10 11.82
N MET A 95 12.08 10.06 10.99
CA MET A 95 11.72 8.72 11.46
C MET A 95 12.73 8.17 12.46
N LEU A 96 14.03 8.27 12.16
CA LEU A 96 15.09 7.79 13.05
C LEU A 96 15.16 8.62 14.34
N SER A 97 15.00 9.95 14.25
CA SER A 97 14.93 10.84 15.42
C SER A 97 13.75 10.51 16.33
N SER A 98 12.56 10.27 15.77
CA SER A 98 11.38 9.88 16.54
C SER A 98 11.55 8.51 17.19
N MET A 99 12.15 7.53 16.49
CA MET A 99 12.47 6.25 17.09
C MET A 99 13.43 6.38 18.28
N LYS A 100 14.48 7.22 18.14
CA LYS A 100 15.42 7.51 19.23
C LYS A 100 14.72 8.19 20.41
N GLU A 101 13.77 9.06 20.15
CA GLU A 101 12.95 9.70 21.19
C GLU A 101 12.04 8.69 21.93
N VAL A 102 11.39 7.77 21.21
CA VAL A 102 10.53 6.72 21.79
C VAL A 102 11.32 5.79 22.70
N ILE A 103 12.56 5.46 22.29
CA ILE A 103 13.49 4.61 23.05
C ILE A 103 14.12 5.38 24.22
N GLY A 104 14.32 6.69 24.08
CA GLY A 104 14.91 7.55 25.10
C GLY A 104 16.35 7.16 25.43
N GLN A 105 16.68 7.11 26.73
CA GLN A 105 18.01 6.73 27.23
C GLN A 105 18.20 5.21 27.41
N ARG A 106 17.26 4.37 26.96
CA ARG A 106 17.39 2.92 27.10
C ARG A 106 18.42 2.37 26.12
N THR A 107 19.22 1.41 26.58
CA THR A 107 20.11 0.61 25.74
C THR A 107 19.28 -0.36 24.91
N PHE A 108 18.82 0.10 23.74
CA PHE A 108 18.12 -0.77 22.80
C PHE A 108 19.14 -1.53 21.94
N ASP A 109 18.86 -2.80 21.63
CA ASP A 109 19.72 -3.58 20.75
C ASP A 109 19.77 -2.94 19.36
N GLU A 110 20.97 -2.49 18.96
CA GLU A 110 21.19 -1.80 17.69
C GLU A 110 20.83 -2.71 16.49
N GLY A 111 20.97 -4.03 16.65
CA GLY A 111 20.54 -5.04 15.68
C GLY A 111 19.03 -5.06 15.46
N LEU A 112 18.25 -5.14 16.55
CA LEU A 112 16.79 -5.04 16.51
C LEU A 112 16.33 -3.68 15.97
N PHE A 113 16.98 -2.59 16.36
CA PHE A 113 16.68 -1.25 15.87
C PHE A 113 16.84 -1.17 14.36
N ARG A 114 17.97 -1.64 13.86
CA ARG A 114 18.28 -1.73 12.43
C ARG A 114 17.23 -2.56 11.69
N GLN A 115 16.90 -3.74 12.22
CA GLN A 115 15.93 -4.63 11.60
C GLN A 115 14.55 -3.96 11.50
N LEU A 116 14.10 -3.30 12.57
CA LEU A 116 12.83 -2.56 12.58
C LEU A 116 12.86 -1.40 11.59
N PHE A 117 13.92 -0.59 11.61
CA PHE A 117 14.10 0.53 10.68
C PHE A 117 14.03 0.07 9.22
N LEU A 118 14.77 -0.98 8.85
CA LEU A 118 14.75 -1.53 7.48
C LEU A 118 13.39 -2.09 7.11
N SER A 119 12.71 -2.80 8.02
CA SER A 119 11.40 -3.43 7.74
C SER A 119 10.31 -2.44 7.34
N LYS A 120 10.45 -1.17 7.73
CA LYS A 120 9.51 -0.08 7.45
C LYS A 120 9.85 0.70 6.17
N LEU A 121 10.91 0.34 5.46
CA LEU A 121 11.26 0.98 4.19
C LEU A 121 10.55 0.30 3.01
N PRO A 122 10.29 0.99 1.90
CA PRO A 122 9.86 0.35 0.66
C PRO A 122 10.88 -0.70 0.20
N GLN A 123 10.39 -1.79 -0.40
CA GLN A 123 11.21 -2.94 -0.79
C GLN A 123 12.41 -2.57 -1.69
N GLN A 124 12.26 -1.55 -2.54
CA GLN A 124 13.31 -1.06 -3.42
C GLN A 124 14.47 -0.43 -2.63
N VAL A 125 14.15 0.29 -1.56
CA VAL A 125 15.13 0.92 -0.67
C VAL A 125 15.79 -0.14 0.22
N GLN A 126 15.00 -1.11 0.72
CA GLN A 126 15.54 -2.24 1.49
C GLN A 126 16.60 -3.01 0.70
N ALA A 127 16.31 -3.35 -0.57
CA ALA A 127 17.23 -4.11 -1.42
C ALA A 127 18.59 -3.43 -1.58
N VAL A 128 18.61 -2.10 -1.64
CA VAL A 128 19.85 -1.32 -1.71
C VAL A 128 20.56 -1.28 -0.36
N LEU A 129 19.83 -1.14 0.75
CA LEU A 129 20.43 -0.95 2.08
C LEU A 129 20.92 -2.25 2.75
N VAL A 130 20.41 -3.41 2.33
CA VAL A 130 20.86 -4.71 2.83
C VAL A 130 22.36 -4.94 2.55
N THR A 131 22.92 -4.35 1.50
CA THR A 131 24.37 -4.46 1.20
C THR A 131 25.25 -3.62 2.15
N PHE A 132 24.68 -2.63 2.83
CA PHE A 132 25.37 -1.76 3.78
C PHE A 132 25.27 -2.31 5.22
N ASN A 133 25.38 -3.64 5.40
CA ASN A 133 25.08 -4.33 6.66
C ASN A 133 25.95 -3.92 7.86
N ASN A 134 27.06 -3.21 7.64
CA ASN A 134 28.01 -2.82 8.68
C ASN A 134 27.92 -1.34 9.06
N ASN A 135 27.10 -0.55 8.37
CA ASN A 135 27.01 0.89 8.64
C ASN A 135 26.09 1.15 9.84
N PRO A 136 26.39 2.18 10.65
CA PRO A 136 25.53 2.61 11.74
C PRO A 136 24.19 3.10 11.20
N VAL A 137 23.14 3.01 12.03
CA VAL A 137 21.77 3.26 11.55
C VAL A 137 21.56 4.71 11.11
N ASP A 138 22.31 5.65 11.68
CA ASP A 138 22.33 7.07 11.28
C ASP A 138 22.81 7.28 9.83
N GLU A 139 23.82 6.53 9.40
CA GLU A 139 24.29 6.55 8.01
C GLU A 139 23.27 5.89 7.06
N LEU A 140 22.58 4.85 7.53
CA LEU A 140 21.52 4.21 6.76
C LEU A 140 20.36 5.18 6.51
N ALA A 141 19.91 5.95 7.51
CA ALA A 141 18.87 6.97 7.30
C ALA A 141 19.30 8.05 6.32
N SER A 142 20.55 8.53 6.43
CA SER A 142 21.09 9.50 5.46
C SER A 142 21.07 8.93 4.03
N SER A 143 21.35 7.63 3.88
CA SER A 143 21.34 6.95 2.59
C SER A 143 19.91 6.74 2.07
N VAL A 144 18.96 6.43 2.96
CA VAL A 144 17.53 6.35 2.62
C VAL A 144 17.04 7.68 2.04
N ASP A 145 17.38 8.80 2.67
CA ASP A 145 16.92 10.12 2.24
C ASP A 145 17.44 10.44 0.83
N ARG A 146 18.72 10.16 0.56
CA ARG A 146 19.31 10.29 -0.78
C ARG A 146 18.61 9.41 -1.82
N ILE A 147 18.32 8.15 -1.49
CA ILE A 147 17.64 7.22 -2.40
C ILE A 147 16.20 7.71 -2.70
N LEU A 148 15.49 8.18 -1.69
CA LEU A 148 14.14 8.72 -1.85
C LEU A 148 14.13 10.02 -2.65
N GLU A 149 15.11 10.89 -2.44
CA GLU A 149 15.28 12.12 -3.21
C GLU A 149 15.50 11.79 -4.69
N ILE A 150 16.41 10.86 -5.02
CA ILE A 150 16.64 10.39 -6.40
C ILE A 150 15.37 9.78 -7.01
N THR A 151 14.59 9.05 -6.21
CA THR A 151 13.35 8.42 -6.70
C THR A 151 12.26 9.46 -6.97
N ARG A 152 12.16 10.48 -6.10
CA ARG A 152 11.23 11.62 -6.28
C ARG A 152 11.60 12.47 -7.50
N THR A 153 12.88 12.78 -7.69
CA THR A 153 13.34 13.55 -8.86
C THR A 153 13.11 12.79 -10.16
N ARG A 154 13.38 11.48 -10.21
CA ARG A 154 13.10 10.65 -11.39
C ARG A 154 11.61 10.57 -11.73
N HIS A 155 10.72 10.58 -10.74
CA HIS A 155 9.28 10.57 -11.00
C HIS A 155 8.78 11.91 -11.56
N ASN A 156 9.49 13.02 -11.27
CA ASN A 156 9.23 14.33 -11.87
C ASN A 156 9.93 14.52 -13.24
N GLU A 157 11.08 13.89 -13.46
CA GLU A 157 11.83 13.99 -14.73
C GLU A 157 11.29 13.08 -15.85
N VAL A 158 10.46 12.07 -15.53
CA VAL A 158 9.82 11.21 -16.55
C VAL A 158 8.63 11.88 -17.27
N TYR A 159 8.25 13.10 -16.89
CA TYR A 159 7.33 13.93 -17.70
C TYR A 159 8.09 14.97 -18.54
N SER A 160 8.83 14.52 -19.55
CA SER A 160 8.98 15.30 -20.81
C SER A 160 9.44 14.45 -22.00
N VAL A 161 8.86 13.27 -22.21
CA VAL A 161 8.69 12.83 -23.61
C VAL A 161 7.41 13.47 -24.11
N THR A 162 7.55 14.51 -24.92
CA THR A 162 6.46 15.14 -25.67
C THR A 162 5.93 14.15 -26.72
N GLU A 163 5.23 13.10 -26.30
CA GLU A 163 4.20 12.47 -27.11
C GLU A 163 2.85 12.99 -26.62
N LYS A 164 2.14 13.66 -27.54
CA LYS A 164 0.93 14.45 -27.31
C LYS A 164 -0.09 13.70 -26.42
N PRO A 165 -0.42 14.20 -25.21
CA PRO A 165 -1.44 13.63 -24.32
C PRO A 165 -2.83 13.47 -24.96
N LEU A 166 -3.11 14.25 -26.00
CA LEU A 166 -4.37 14.20 -26.75
C LEU A 166 -4.64 12.84 -27.40
N GLU A 167 -3.63 12.07 -27.81
CA GLU A 167 -3.91 10.81 -28.50
C GLU A 167 -4.31 9.68 -27.54
N THR A 168 -3.72 9.65 -26.34
CA THR A 168 -3.98 8.63 -25.32
C THR A 168 -5.32 8.88 -24.63
N GLU A 169 -5.65 10.14 -24.30
CA GLU A 169 -6.97 10.51 -23.79
C GLU A 169 -8.08 10.24 -24.81
N ASN A 170 -7.84 10.50 -26.09
CA ASN A 170 -8.79 10.17 -27.16
C ASN A 170 -8.96 8.64 -27.34
N LYS A 171 -7.92 7.84 -27.10
CA LYS A 171 -8.01 6.38 -27.14
C LYS A 171 -8.75 5.83 -25.91
N ILE A 172 -8.48 6.38 -24.73
CA ILE A 172 -9.15 6.00 -23.47
C ILE A 172 -10.62 6.40 -23.49
N THR A 173 -10.96 7.62 -23.92
CA THR A 173 -12.35 8.06 -24.06
C THR A 173 -13.10 7.25 -25.13
N LYS A 174 -12.46 6.91 -26.26
CA LYS A 174 -13.06 5.99 -27.25
C LYS A 174 -13.30 4.60 -26.67
N LEU A 175 -12.38 4.07 -25.86
CA LEU A 175 -12.54 2.77 -25.21
C LEU A 175 -13.68 2.80 -24.18
N CYS A 176 -13.71 3.82 -23.32
CA CYS A 176 -14.78 4.03 -22.33
C CYS A 176 -16.16 4.17 -23.00
N ASN A 177 -16.26 4.95 -24.07
CA ASN A 177 -17.50 5.09 -24.82
C ASN A 177 -17.93 3.79 -25.50
N THR A 178 -16.98 2.99 -25.98
CA THR A 178 -17.26 1.67 -26.57
C THR A 178 -17.79 0.72 -25.50
N LEU A 179 -17.16 0.69 -24.32
CA LEU A 179 -17.59 -0.14 -23.19
C LEU A 179 -18.98 0.26 -22.67
N SER A 180 -19.26 1.56 -22.50
CA SER A 180 -20.59 2.03 -22.13
C SER A 180 -21.67 1.60 -23.13
N CYS A 181 -21.38 1.69 -24.43
CA CYS A 181 -22.32 1.27 -25.46
C CYS A 181 -22.57 -0.26 -25.45
N PHE A 182 -21.54 -1.06 -25.17
CA PHE A 182 -21.68 -2.51 -25.02
C PHE A 182 -22.53 -2.89 -23.78
N LEU A 183 -22.38 -2.16 -22.68
CA LEU A 183 -23.14 -2.39 -21.46
C LEU A 183 -24.62 -2.01 -21.63
N ASP A 184 -24.93 -0.86 -22.25
CA ASP A 184 -26.30 -0.45 -22.57
C ASP A 184 -27.03 -1.45 -23.50
N LEU A 185 -26.30 -1.99 -24.49
CA LEU A 185 -26.86 -3.02 -25.38
C LEU A 185 -27.10 -4.36 -24.67
N HIS A 186 -26.36 -4.65 -23.60
CA HIS A 186 -26.55 -5.85 -22.78
C HIS A 186 -27.72 -5.70 -21.81
N GLU A 187 -27.95 -4.49 -21.29
CA GLU A 187 -29.10 -4.13 -20.44
C GLU A 187 -30.42 -4.30 -21.23
N GLN A 188 -30.47 -3.84 -22.49
CA GLN A 188 -31.66 -3.97 -23.34
C GLN A 188 -31.90 -5.38 -23.89
N ARG A 189 -30.89 -6.27 -23.82
CA ARG A 189 -30.99 -7.67 -24.28
C ARG A 189 -31.35 -8.67 -23.19
N ARG A 190 -31.62 -8.23 -21.94
CA ARG A 190 -32.19 -9.13 -20.92
C ARG A 190 -33.52 -9.69 -21.45
N PRO A 191 -33.63 -11.00 -21.73
CA PRO A 191 -34.85 -11.57 -22.27
C PRO A 191 -35.93 -11.54 -21.18
N SER A 192 -36.91 -10.66 -21.33
CA SER A 192 -38.15 -10.77 -20.57
C SER A 192 -38.91 -11.99 -21.09
N ASN A 193 -38.74 -13.09 -20.36
CA ASN A 193 -39.57 -14.31 -20.29
C ASN A 193 -40.79 -14.37 -21.25
N PRO A 194 -40.80 -15.23 -22.30
CA PRO A 194 -41.91 -15.27 -23.24
C PRO A 194 -43.05 -16.12 -22.68
N ARG A 195 -44.16 -15.47 -22.29
CA ARG A 195 -45.45 -16.19 -22.16
C ARG A 195 -45.99 -16.52 -23.55
N ARG A 196 -46.02 -17.82 -23.83
CA ARG A 196 -46.80 -18.55 -24.86
C ARG A 196 -47.77 -17.70 -25.69
N ARG A 197 -47.56 -17.68 -27.01
CA ARG A 197 -48.66 -17.65 -28.00
C ARG A 197 -48.30 -18.47 -29.22
N SER A 198 -49.00 -19.59 -29.35
CA SER A 198 -49.07 -20.41 -30.55
C SER A 198 -49.79 -19.61 -31.63
N LEU A 199 -49.15 -19.30 -32.76
CA LEU A 199 -49.87 -19.01 -34.00
C LEU A 199 -49.06 -19.47 -35.21
N SER A 200 -49.74 -20.30 -36.00
CA SER A 200 -49.37 -20.77 -37.32
C SER A 200 -49.21 -19.63 -38.32
N SER A 201 -48.14 -19.63 -39.11
CA SER A 201 -48.25 -19.27 -40.53
C SER A 201 -47.00 -19.71 -41.29
N LYS A 202 -47.22 -20.51 -42.33
CA LYS A 202 -46.22 -20.90 -43.33
C LYS A 202 -45.93 -19.69 -44.23
N ARG A 203 -44.65 -19.39 -44.47
CA ARG A 203 -44.17 -19.09 -45.83
C ARG A 203 -42.65 -19.16 -45.88
N SER A 204 -42.19 -20.14 -46.66
CA SER A 204 -40.85 -20.29 -47.18
C SER A 204 -40.38 -19.06 -47.95
N SER A 205 -39.24 -18.49 -47.54
CA SER A 205 -38.30 -17.84 -48.45
C SER A 205 -36.90 -18.05 -47.89
N LEU A 206 -36.21 -19.05 -48.42
CA LEU A 206 -34.77 -19.20 -48.28
C LEU A 206 -34.11 -18.05 -49.04
N ARG A 207 -33.91 -16.91 -48.38
CA ARG A 207 -32.89 -15.95 -48.79
C ARG A 207 -31.58 -16.32 -48.12
N PRO A 208 -30.44 -16.25 -48.82
CA PRO A 208 -29.15 -16.53 -48.20
C PRO A 208 -28.99 -15.56 -47.04
N ARG A 209 -28.73 -16.10 -45.85
CA ARG A 209 -28.47 -15.33 -44.63
C ARG A 209 -27.19 -14.54 -44.88
N ARG A 210 -27.30 -13.34 -45.47
CA ARG A 210 -26.23 -12.35 -45.49
C ARG A 210 -25.82 -12.19 -44.03
N ARG A 211 -24.52 -12.24 -43.75
CA ARG A 211 -23.99 -12.07 -42.40
C ARG A 211 -24.50 -10.73 -41.89
N GLU A 212 -25.53 -10.77 -41.06
CA GLU A 212 -26.10 -9.59 -40.45
C GLU A 212 -25.02 -9.02 -39.55
N ASN A 213 -24.48 -7.87 -39.91
CA ASN A 213 -23.43 -7.27 -39.12
C ASN A 213 -24.10 -6.51 -37.97
N PRO A 214 -23.90 -6.91 -36.69
CA PRO A 214 -24.62 -6.33 -35.55
C PRO A 214 -24.38 -4.83 -35.38
N HIS A 215 -23.33 -4.30 -36.02
CA HIS A 215 -22.90 -2.91 -35.96
C HIS A 215 -23.43 -2.06 -37.12
N TRP A 216 -24.28 -2.61 -38.00
CA TRP A 216 -24.90 -1.88 -39.11
C TRP A 216 -26.40 -1.69 -38.88
N CYS A 217 -26.94 -0.52 -39.22
CA CYS A 217 -28.38 -0.31 -39.16
C CYS A 217 -29.11 -1.17 -40.18
N TRP A 218 -30.41 -1.37 -39.95
CA TRP A 218 -31.26 -2.18 -40.82
C TRP A 218 -31.13 -1.83 -42.31
N TYR A 219 -31.04 -0.53 -42.63
CA TYR A 219 -30.90 -0.08 -44.02
C TYR A 219 -29.57 -0.53 -44.65
N HIS A 220 -28.45 -0.43 -43.95
CA HIS A 220 -27.14 -0.90 -44.46
C HIS A 220 -27.01 -2.43 -44.44
N ASN A 221 -27.71 -3.12 -43.55
CA ASN A 221 -27.74 -4.58 -43.54
C ASN A 221 -28.57 -5.14 -44.71
N THR A 222 -29.59 -4.38 -45.14
CA THR A 222 -30.51 -4.76 -46.22
C THR A 222 -30.00 -4.32 -47.59
N TYR A 223 -29.47 -3.10 -47.70
CA TYR A 223 -29.11 -2.46 -48.98
C TYR A 223 -27.61 -2.18 -49.13
N GLY A 224 -26.80 -2.41 -48.08
CA GLY A 224 -25.36 -2.16 -48.11
C GLY A 224 -25.03 -0.72 -48.49
N LYS A 225 -23.99 -0.56 -49.33
CA LYS A 225 -23.50 0.73 -49.85
C LYS A 225 -24.51 1.53 -50.69
N ASP A 226 -25.60 0.89 -51.11
CA ASP A 226 -26.63 1.51 -51.94
C ASP A 226 -27.79 2.08 -51.07
N SER A 227 -27.67 1.99 -49.74
CA SER A 227 -28.58 2.63 -48.81
C SER A 227 -28.51 4.16 -48.94
N LYS A 228 -29.68 4.79 -49.08
CA LYS A 228 -29.82 6.26 -49.10
C LYS A 228 -30.09 6.86 -47.73
N LYS A 229 -30.24 6.03 -46.69
CA LYS A 229 -30.56 6.46 -45.34
C LYS A 229 -29.71 5.71 -44.32
N CYS A 230 -29.07 6.46 -43.44
CA CYS A 230 -28.40 5.94 -42.26
C CYS A 230 -29.25 6.25 -41.02
N ARG A 231 -29.20 5.37 -40.01
CA ARG A 231 -29.75 5.62 -38.68
C ARG A 231 -28.66 5.28 -37.67
N ASP A 232 -28.38 6.22 -36.78
CA ASP A 232 -27.40 6.02 -35.72
C ASP A 232 -27.94 5.10 -34.62
N PRO A 233 -27.06 4.32 -33.95
CA PRO A 233 -25.63 4.20 -34.22
C PRO A 233 -25.34 3.15 -35.31
N CYS A 234 -24.71 3.56 -36.41
CA CYS A 234 -24.35 2.66 -37.51
C CYS A 234 -22.90 2.86 -37.95
N CYS A 235 -22.09 1.81 -37.86
CA CYS A 235 -20.66 1.85 -38.18
C CYS A 235 -20.36 1.55 -39.66
N PHE A 236 -21.35 1.64 -40.55
CA PHE A 236 -21.17 1.44 -41.99
C PHE A 236 -20.42 2.63 -42.59
N SER A 237 -19.12 2.47 -42.84
CA SER A 237 -18.26 3.53 -43.37
C SER A 237 -18.55 3.79 -44.84
N SER A 238 -19.48 4.72 -45.12
CA SER A 238 -19.66 5.31 -46.44
C SER A 238 -20.08 6.77 -46.33
N HIS A 239 -19.24 7.61 -45.74
CA HIS A 239 -19.24 9.03 -46.09
C HIS A 239 -18.65 9.15 -47.50
N LYS A 240 -19.50 9.17 -48.54
CA LYS A 240 -19.08 9.60 -49.88
C LYS A 240 -18.90 11.12 -49.86
N LEU A 241 -17.65 11.56 -49.85
CA LEU A 241 -17.23 12.81 -50.47
C LEU A 241 -17.48 12.69 -51.98
N THR A 242 -18.52 13.33 -52.48
CA THR A 242 -18.61 13.73 -53.89
C THR A 242 -19.40 15.03 -53.97
N VAL A 243 -18.68 16.15 -53.97
CA VAL A 243 -19.16 17.40 -54.57
C VAL A 243 -18.03 17.86 -55.50
N ASP A 244 -18.04 17.34 -56.72
CA ASP A 244 -17.39 17.98 -57.86
C ASP A 244 -18.52 18.56 -58.72
N ALA A 245 -18.54 19.88 -58.84
CA ALA A 245 -19.30 20.60 -59.86
C ALA A 245 -18.34 21.63 -60.49
N SER A 246 -17.85 21.28 -61.66
CA SER A 246 -17.08 22.16 -62.55
C SER A 246 -17.99 23.19 -63.21
N GLY A 247 -17.52 24.45 -63.34
CA GLY A 247 -18.09 25.48 -64.21
C GLY A 247 -17.64 26.91 -63.85
N ASN A 248 -16.39 27.31 -64.17
CA ASN A 248 -15.97 28.33 -65.17
C ASN A 248 -16.34 29.80 -64.82
N TYR A 249 -15.47 30.84 -64.79
CA TYR A 249 -14.40 31.32 -65.69
C TYR A 249 -13.46 32.32 -64.94
N PRO A 250 -12.32 32.77 -65.54
CA PRO A 250 -11.26 33.54 -64.89
C PRO A 250 -11.46 35.06 -64.96
N ALA A 251 -10.75 35.81 -64.11
CA ALA A 251 -10.64 37.27 -64.22
C ALA A 251 -9.16 37.72 -64.14
N GLY A 252 -8.55 37.86 -65.31
CA GLY A 252 -7.59 38.92 -65.68
C GLY A 252 -8.06 39.40 -67.07
N THR A 253 -8.08 40.68 -67.45
CA THR A 253 -7.01 41.69 -67.34
C THR A 253 -7.62 43.07 -67.64
N ARG A 254 -7.21 44.14 -66.95
CA ARG A 254 -6.51 45.31 -67.53
C ARG A 254 -6.08 46.29 -66.44
#